data_AF-A0A6J8DYS2-F1
#
_entry.id   AF-A0A6J8DYS2-F1
#
_cell.length_a   1.000
_cell.length_b   1.000
_cell.length_c   1.000
_cell.angle_alpha   90.00
_cell.angle_beta   90.00
_cell.angle_gamma   90.00
#
_symmetry.space_group_name_H-M   'P 1'
#
loop_
_entity.id
_entity.type
_entity.pdbx_description
1 polymer ?
#
loop_
_entity_poly.entity_id
_entity_poly.type
_entity_poly.pdbx_seq_one_letter_code
_entity_poly.pdbx_strand_id
1 'polypeptide(L)'
;MGRTKTISGGGGTNSPSSSDSNPASTTAQKSETRIKDLLKELYTLIHNVQDERARGEHNLTNISKTHERMQQEQRVTPYYKTKLKGLYKTAMQDAEVEAELLRKALDKISEIKSIREQRRIADSDRPKPIMRRGVLMSMLQQNASTLPLWVSKPGEK
;
A
#
# COMPACT_ATOMS: atom_id res chain seq x y z
N MET A 1 28.91 -77.05 2.12
CA MET A 1 29.60 -76.29 1.06
C MET A 1 28.62 -76.18 -0.11
N GLY A 2 27.80 -75.15 -0.25
CA GLY A 2 28.19 -73.75 -0.44
C GLY A 2 28.18 -73.45 -1.94
N ARG A 3 27.03 -73.00 -2.48
CA ARG A 3 26.93 -72.09 -3.64
C ARG A 3 25.49 -71.65 -3.90
N THR A 4 25.39 -70.43 -4.39
CA THR A 4 24.36 -69.42 -4.12
C THR A 4 23.35 -69.23 -5.25
N LYS A 5 22.10 -69.04 -4.81
CA LYS A 5 21.00 -68.16 -5.28
C LYS A 5 21.12 -67.31 -6.57
N THR A 6 19.99 -67.37 -7.31
CA THR A 6 19.14 -66.28 -7.85
C THR A 6 19.46 -65.60 -9.18
N ILE A 7 18.64 -65.95 -10.18
CA ILE A 7 18.10 -65.08 -11.23
C ILE A 7 16.72 -64.58 -10.77
N SER A 8 16.45 -63.28 -10.86
CA SER A 8 15.13 -62.72 -11.19
C SER A 8 15.23 -61.20 -11.21
N GLY A 9 14.92 -60.60 -12.35
CA GLY A 9 14.77 -59.15 -12.49
C GLY A 9 13.54 -58.63 -11.73
N GLY A 10 13.54 -57.32 -11.52
CA GLY A 10 12.42 -56.56 -10.97
C GLY A 10 12.75 -55.09 -11.05
N GLY A 11 12.18 -54.39 -12.03
CA GLY A 11 12.42 -52.98 -12.28
C GLY A 11 12.04 -52.11 -11.08
N GLY A 12 12.95 -51.22 -10.70
CA GLY A 12 12.66 -50.16 -9.75
C GLY A 12 11.76 -49.12 -10.40
N THR A 13 10.45 -49.23 -10.17
CA THR A 13 9.50 -48.15 -10.45
C THR A 13 9.72 -47.05 -9.41
N ASN A 14 10.31 -45.93 -9.84
CA ASN A 14 10.27 -44.67 -9.10
C ASN A 14 8.80 -44.27 -8.90
N SER A 15 8.30 -44.41 -7.68
CA SER A 15 7.04 -43.78 -7.28
C SER A 15 7.35 -42.34 -6.85
N PRO A 16 6.76 -41.31 -7.48
CA PRO A 16 6.88 -39.95 -6.98
C PRO A 16 6.08 -39.87 -5.68
N SER A 17 6.74 -39.57 -4.58
CA SER A 17 6.09 -39.25 -3.30
C SER A 17 5.08 -38.14 -3.53
N SER A 18 3.81 -38.46 -3.32
CA SER A 18 2.69 -37.53 -3.35
C SER A 18 2.97 -36.34 -2.45
N SER A 19 2.81 -35.15 -3.02
CA SER A 19 2.97 -33.85 -2.40
C SER A 19 2.11 -33.68 -1.15
N ASP A 20 2.70 -33.89 0.03
CA ASP A 20 2.20 -33.31 1.28
C ASP A 20 2.44 -31.79 1.26
N SER A 21 1.60 -31.09 0.50
CA SER A 21 1.55 -29.63 0.54
C SER A 21 0.78 -29.22 1.80
N ASN A 22 1.54 -28.91 2.86
CA ASN A 22 1.01 -28.45 4.12
C ASN A 22 0.19 -27.14 3.90
N PRO A 23 -1.12 -27.10 4.17
CA PRO A 23 -1.99 -25.96 3.79
C PRO A 23 -1.58 -24.62 4.40
N ALA A 24 -0.84 -24.64 5.53
CA ALA A 24 -0.23 -23.46 6.14
C ALA A 24 0.84 -22.80 5.24
N SER A 25 1.62 -23.58 4.48
CA SER A 25 2.65 -23.04 3.58
C SER A 25 2.02 -22.34 2.37
N THR A 26 0.93 -22.88 1.85
CA THR A 26 0.20 -22.32 0.70
C THR A 26 -0.48 -20.99 1.03
N THR A 27 -1.06 -20.86 2.23
CA THR A 27 -1.69 -19.60 2.69
C THR A 27 -0.64 -18.50 2.94
N ALA A 28 0.51 -18.87 3.50
CA ALA A 28 1.63 -17.94 3.69
C ALA A 28 2.19 -17.46 2.34
N GLN A 29 2.37 -18.36 1.37
CA GLN A 29 2.83 -17.99 0.03
C GLN A 29 1.83 -17.08 -0.70
N LYS A 30 0.52 -17.38 -0.65
CA LYS A 30 -0.53 -16.52 -1.22
C LYS A 30 -0.51 -15.11 -0.65
N SER A 31 -0.37 -14.99 0.67
CA SER A 31 -0.33 -13.70 1.36
C SER A 31 0.93 -12.90 0.97
N GLU A 32 2.06 -13.56 0.76
CA GLU A 32 3.30 -12.90 0.32
C GLU A 32 3.19 -12.39 -1.12
N THR A 33 2.62 -13.19 -2.02
CA THR A 33 2.34 -12.75 -3.40
C THR A 33 1.40 -11.55 -3.41
N ARG A 34 0.32 -11.59 -2.61
CA ARG A 34 -0.61 -10.47 -2.49
C ARG A 34 0.07 -9.19 -1.97
N ILE A 35 0.93 -9.30 -0.96
CA ILE A 35 1.71 -8.15 -0.46
C ILE A 35 2.61 -7.58 -1.56
N LYS A 36 3.27 -8.42 -2.36
CA LYS A 36 4.12 -7.97 -3.47
C LYS A 36 3.32 -7.20 -4.52
N ASP A 37 2.11 -7.64 -4.85
CA ASP A 37 1.25 -6.94 -5.80
C ASP A 37 0.75 -5.61 -5.25
N LEU A 38 0.33 -5.58 -3.98
CA LEU A 38 -0.07 -4.33 -3.30
C LEU A 38 1.08 -3.33 -3.22
N LEU A 39 2.32 -3.78 -3.04
CA LEU A 39 3.50 -2.91 -3.05
C LEU A 39 3.76 -2.31 -4.43
N LYS A 40 3.52 -3.06 -5.52
CA LYS A 40 3.61 -2.52 -6.89
C LYS A 40 2.51 -1.49 -7.14
N GLU A 41 1.28 -1.77 -6.74
CA GLU A 41 0.16 -0.81 -6.84
C GLU A 41 0.46 0.47 -6.04
N LEU A 42 0.97 0.34 -4.82
CA LEU A 42 1.38 1.47 -3.98
C LEU A 42 2.49 2.29 -4.64
N TYR A 43 3.49 1.64 -5.23
CA TYR A 43 4.55 2.32 -5.97
C TYR A 43 4.00 3.16 -7.13
N THR A 44 3.08 2.60 -7.93
CA THR A 44 2.41 3.33 -9.01
C THR A 44 1.58 4.50 -8.47
N LEU A 45 0.83 4.30 -7.38
CA LEU A 45 0.06 5.39 -6.76
C LEU A 45 0.94 6.54 -6.30
N ILE A 46 2.11 6.25 -5.72
CA ILE A 46 3.06 7.27 -5.28
C ILE A 46 3.56 8.10 -6.47
N HIS A 47 3.90 7.47 -7.59
CA HIS A 47 4.28 8.19 -8.81
C HIS A 47 3.15 9.06 -9.35
N ASN A 48 1.93 8.54 -9.41
CA ASN A 48 0.76 9.31 -9.83
C ASN A 48 0.51 10.53 -8.93
N VAL A 49 0.74 10.42 -7.61
CA VAL A 49 0.67 11.56 -6.68
C VAL A 49 1.73 12.61 -7.04
N GLN A 50 2.95 12.20 -7.37
CA GLN A 50 4.01 13.15 -7.75
C GLN A 50 3.68 13.85 -9.08
N ASP A 51 3.15 13.13 -10.06
CA ASP A 51 2.76 13.71 -11.35
C ASP A 51 1.62 14.73 -11.17
N GLU A 52 0.63 14.42 -10.33
CA GLU A 52 -0.47 15.33 -10.04
C GLU A 52 0.02 16.56 -9.26
N ARG A 53 0.92 16.39 -8.29
CA ARG A 53 1.55 17.50 -7.57
C ARG A 53 2.30 18.42 -8.52
N ALA A 54 3.10 17.89 -9.44
CA ALA A 54 3.85 18.68 -10.41
C ALA A 54 2.90 19.50 -11.32
N ARG A 55 1.76 18.92 -11.71
CA ARG A 55 0.70 19.61 -12.45
C ARG A 55 0.06 20.73 -11.62
N GLY A 56 -0.27 20.44 -10.35
CA GLY A 56 -0.80 21.43 -9.42
C GLY A 56 0.16 22.61 -9.21
N GLU A 57 1.46 22.36 -9.02
CA GLU A 57 2.47 23.41 -8.91
C GLU A 57 2.56 24.29 -10.16
N HIS A 58 2.45 23.68 -11.35
CA HIS A 58 2.40 24.43 -12.60
C HIS A 58 1.16 25.36 -12.64
N ASN A 59 0.00 24.87 -12.23
CA ASN A 59 -1.23 25.65 -12.20
C ASN A 59 -1.19 26.78 -11.15
N LEU A 60 -0.61 26.54 -9.98
CA LEU A 60 -0.35 27.57 -8.97
C LEU A 60 0.61 28.65 -9.52
N THR A 61 1.65 28.25 -10.25
CA THR A 61 2.55 29.19 -10.93
C THR A 61 1.81 30.08 -11.93
N ASN A 62 0.85 29.52 -12.68
CA ASN A 62 0.03 30.27 -13.63
C ASN A 62 -0.91 31.27 -12.95
N ILE A 63 -1.42 30.94 -11.76
CA ILE A 63 -2.20 31.85 -10.91
C ILE A 63 -1.33 33.04 -10.50
N SER A 64 -0.14 32.77 -9.94
CA SER A 64 0.79 33.82 -9.49
C SER A 64 1.16 34.76 -10.64
N LYS A 65 1.56 34.23 -11.79
CA LYS A 65 1.88 35.03 -12.99
C LYS A 65 0.70 35.87 -13.49
N THR A 66 -0.52 35.35 -13.38
CA THR A 66 -1.72 36.09 -13.79
C THR A 66 -2.00 37.24 -12.83
N HIS A 67 -1.78 37.06 -11.52
CA HIS A 67 -1.85 38.14 -10.54
C HIS A 67 -0.79 39.20 -10.76
N GLU A 68 0.46 38.81 -10.99
CA GLU A 68 1.56 39.76 -11.25
C GLU A 68 1.24 40.68 -12.44
N ARG A 69 0.75 40.11 -13.56
CA ARG A 69 0.34 40.89 -14.73
C ARG A 69 -0.81 41.85 -14.42
N MET A 70 -1.82 41.38 -13.71
CA MET A 70 -2.96 42.21 -13.30
C MET A 70 -2.52 43.38 -12.40
N GLN A 71 -1.57 43.14 -11.49
CA GLN A 71 -0.99 44.18 -10.63
C GLN A 71 -0.16 45.18 -11.43
N GLN A 72 0.64 44.70 -12.38
CA GLN A 72 1.46 45.56 -13.26
C GLN A 72 0.61 46.51 -14.11
N GLU A 73 -0.54 46.04 -14.59
CA GLU A 73 -1.50 46.89 -15.32
C GLU A 73 -2.29 47.85 -14.40
N GLN A 74 -2.16 47.73 -13.08
CA GLN A 74 -2.88 48.50 -12.05
C GLN A 74 -4.40 48.55 -12.26
N ARG A 75 -4.96 47.60 -13.01
CA ARG A 75 -6.38 47.60 -13.39
C ARG A 75 -6.94 46.20 -13.39
N VAL A 76 -7.96 45.99 -12.56
CA VAL A 76 -8.71 44.74 -12.52
C VAL A 76 -9.76 44.75 -13.63
N THR A 77 -9.45 44.11 -14.76
CA THR A 77 -10.39 43.98 -15.89
C THR A 77 -11.31 42.76 -15.72
N PRO A 78 -12.48 42.73 -16.39
CA PRO A 78 -13.35 41.56 -16.42
C PRO A 78 -12.65 40.29 -16.93
N TYR A 79 -11.67 40.45 -17.83
CA TYR A 79 -10.81 39.37 -18.32
C TYR A 79 -10.04 38.70 -17.18
N TYR A 80 -9.31 39.47 -16.37
CA TYR A 80 -8.52 38.92 -15.27
C TYR A 80 -9.40 38.22 -14.23
N LYS A 81 -10.57 38.78 -13.91
CA LYS A 81 -11.54 38.12 -13.02
C LYS A 81 -11.97 36.76 -13.55
N THR A 82 -12.31 36.68 -14.83
CA THR A 82 -12.78 35.43 -15.46
C THR A 82 -11.67 34.39 -15.53
N LYS A 83 -10.46 34.81 -15.92
CA LYS A 83 -9.28 33.94 -16.01
C LYS A 83 -8.88 33.38 -14.64
N LEU A 84 -8.76 34.23 -13.62
CA LEU A 84 -8.41 33.81 -12.27
C LEU A 84 -9.44 32.85 -11.68
N LYS A 85 -10.75 33.11 -11.88
CA LYS A 85 -11.80 32.17 -11.46
C LYS A 85 -11.63 30.79 -12.09
N GLY A 86 -11.31 30.73 -13.38
CA GLY A 86 -11.02 29.46 -14.07
C GLY A 86 -9.82 28.75 -13.47
N LEU A 87 -8.70 29.46 -13.28
CA LEU A 87 -7.48 28.90 -12.69
C LEU A 87 -7.69 28.39 -11.27
N TYR A 88 -8.44 29.12 -10.41
CA TYR A 88 -8.76 28.65 -9.07
C TYR A 88 -9.60 27.38 -9.08
N LYS A 89 -10.59 27.29 -9.99
CA LYS A 89 -11.41 26.08 -10.12
C LYS A 89 -10.54 24.88 -10.51
N THR A 90 -9.61 25.06 -11.44
CA THR A 90 -8.66 24.01 -11.82
C THR A 90 -7.75 23.64 -10.65
N ALA A 91 -7.16 24.61 -9.94
CA ALA A 91 -6.29 24.34 -8.80
C ALA A 91 -7.01 23.60 -7.64
N MET A 92 -8.28 23.91 -7.40
CA MET A 92 -9.11 23.15 -6.46
C MET A 92 -9.30 21.70 -6.91
N GLN A 93 -9.57 21.49 -8.19
CA GLN A 93 -9.74 20.16 -8.75
C GLN A 93 -8.44 19.35 -8.69
N ASP A 94 -7.29 19.94 -9.01
CA ASP A 94 -5.98 19.29 -8.89
C ASP A 94 -5.74 18.82 -7.45
N ALA A 95 -6.05 19.68 -6.45
CA ALA A 95 -5.92 19.33 -5.03
C ALA A 95 -6.88 18.22 -4.60
N GLU A 96 -8.11 18.19 -5.11
CA GLU A 96 -9.07 17.10 -4.86
C GLU A 96 -8.56 15.77 -5.44
N VAL A 97 -7.98 15.78 -6.63
CA VAL A 97 -7.41 14.59 -7.28
C VAL A 97 -6.17 14.09 -6.52
N GLU A 98 -5.24 14.98 -6.14
CA GLU A 98 -4.07 14.61 -5.32
C GLU A 98 -4.51 13.98 -4.00
N ALA A 99 -5.50 14.58 -3.32
CA ALA A 99 -6.05 14.04 -2.07
C ALA A 99 -6.67 12.66 -2.24
N GLU A 100 -7.39 12.41 -3.34
CA GLU A 100 -7.99 11.10 -3.64
C GLU A 100 -6.93 10.03 -3.91
N LEU A 101 -5.85 10.37 -4.62
CA LEU A 101 -4.73 9.45 -4.83
C LEU A 101 -4.02 9.12 -3.53
N LEU A 102 -3.83 10.10 -2.64
CA LEU A 102 -3.27 9.89 -1.30
C LEU A 102 -4.14 8.95 -0.44
N ARG A 103 -5.47 9.11 -0.47
CA ARG A 103 -6.40 8.19 0.21
C ARG A 103 -6.27 6.77 -0.30
N LYS A 104 -6.25 6.58 -1.62
CA LYS A 104 -6.03 5.24 -2.22
C LYS A 104 -4.70 4.63 -1.80
N ALA A 105 -3.63 5.43 -1.71
CA ALA A 105 -2.34 4.96 -1.23
C ALA A 105 -2.40 4.51 0.25
N LEU A 106 -3.10 5.28 1.10
CA LEU A 106 -3.34 4.92 2.50
C LEU A 106 -4.15 3.63 2.66
N ASP A 107 -5.15 3.40 1.79
CA ASP A 107 -5.91 2.16 1.77
C ASP A 107 -5.01 0.96 1.45
N LYS A 108 -4.10 1.10 0.48
CA LYS A 108 -3.13 0.05 0.14
C LYS A 108 -2.18 -0.25 1.30
N ILE A 109 -1.70 0.78 1.99
CA ILE A 109 -0.87 0.62 3.20
C ILE A 109 -1.66 -0.12 4.29
N SER A 110 -2.93 0.25 4.49
CA SER A 110 -3.80 -0.38 5.48
C SER A 110 -4.08 -1.85 5.14
N GLU A 111 -4.28 -2.18 3.86
CA GLU A 111 -4.45 -3.56 3.38
C GLU A 111 -3.17 -4.39 3.64
N ILE A 112 -1.98 -3.85 3.32
CA ILE A 112 -0.71 -4.53 3.60
C ILE A 112 -0.51 -4.78 5.10
N LYS A 113 -0.78 -3.77 5.94
CA LYS A 113 -0.69 -3.90 7.40
C LYS A 113 -1.65 -4.95 7.93
N SER A 114 -2.90 -4.96 7.44
CA SER A 114 -3.92 -5.95 7.81
C SER A 114 -3.47 -7.38 7.51
N ILE A 115 -2.93 -7.65 6.30
CA ILE A 115 -2.44 -8.98 5.93
C ILE A 115 -1.26 -9.41 6.83
N ARG A 116 -0.35 -8.49 7.15
CA ARG A 116 0.79 -8.77 8.06
C ARG A 116 0.32 -9.09 9.48
N GLU A 117 -0.68 -8.35 9.97
CA GLU A 117 -1.24 -8.57 11.31
C GLU A 117 -2.00 -9.89 11.39
N GLN A 118 -2.80 -10.22 10.38
CA GLN A 118 -3.48 -11.52 10.28
C GLN A 118 -2.50 -12.68 10.34
N ARG A 119 -1.35 -12.57 9.65
CA ARG A 119 -0.27 -13.57 9.75
C ARG A 119 0.32 -13.63 11.16
N ARG A 120 0.58 -12.48 11.79
CA ARG A 120 1.13 -12.40 13.15
C ARG A 120 0.20 -13.07 14.17
N ILE A 121 -1.11 -12.88 14.04
CA ILE A 121 -2.12 -13.52 14.91
C ILE A 121 -2.15 -15.03 14.66
N ALA A 122 -2.18 -15.48 13.40
CA ALA A 122 -2.16 -16.90 13.05
C ALA A 122 -0.90 -17.63 13.59
N ASP A 123 0.27 -16.97 13.57
CA ASP A 123 1.50 -17.50 14.18
C ASP A 123 1.48 -17.43 15.72
N SER A 124 0.62 -16.60 16.31
CA SER A 124 0.50 -16.38 17.75
C SER A 124 -0.42 -17.39 18.46
N ASP A 125 -1.25 -18.15 17.74
CA ASP A 125 -2.08 -19.23 18.31
C ASP A 125 -1.27 -20.47 18.74
N ARG A 126 0.04 -20.48 18.48
CA ARG A 126 0.96 -21.43 19.13
C ARG A 126 1.04 -21.12 20.64
N PRO A 127 1.04 -22.13 21.53
CA PRO A 127 1.16 -21.90 22.97
C PRO A 127 2.43 -21.10 23.29
N LYS A 128 2.26 -19.86 23.77
CA LYS A 128 3.38 -19.00 24.18
C LYS A 128 3.67 -19.17 25.67
N PRO A 129 4.95 -19.14 26.10
CA PRO A 129 5.28 -19.02 27.52
C PRO A 129 4.69 -17.73 28.10
N ILE A 130 4.34 -17.73 29.39
CA ILE A 130 3.82 -16.57 30.11
C ILE A 130 4.73 -15.35 29.86
N MET A 131 4.19 -14.32 29.19
CA MET A 131 4.87 -13.07 28.91
C MET A 131 4.83 -12.14 30.12
N ARG A 132 5.95 -11.50 30.46
CA ARG A 132 6.02 -10.50 31.54
C ARG A 132 5.27 -9.22 31.15
N ARG A 133 4.73 -8.51 32.15
CA ARG A 133 4.01 -7.22 31.99
C ARG A 133 4.77 -6.19 31.15
N GLY A 134 6.10 -6.09 31.32
CA GLY A 134 6.93 -5.17 30.54
C GLY A 134 6.88 -5.45 29.03
N VAL A 135 6.92 -6.73 28.65
CA VAL A 135 6.82 -7.16 27.24
C VAL A 135 5.46 -6.82 26.65
N LEU A 136 4.39 -7.03 27.43
CA LEU A 136 3.03 -6.69 27.01
C LEU A 136 2.86 -5.18 26.78
N MET A 137 3.44 -4.34 27.64
CA MET A 137 3.41 -2.88 27.47
C MET A 137 4.18 -2.43 26.22
N SER A 138 5.36 -2.99 25.96
CA SER A 138 6.09 -2.72 24.73
C SER A 138 5.32 -3.16 23.50
N MET A 139 4.66 -4.33 23.55
CA MET A 139 3.85 -4.83 22.46
C MET A 139 2.62 -3.95 22.20
N LEU A 140 1.97 -3.45 23.26
CA LEU A 140 0.87 -2.49 23.16
C LEU A 140 1.34 -1.18 22.50
N GLN A 141 2.48 -0.62 22.92
CA GLN A 141 3.06 0.58 22.34
C GLN A 141 3.41 0.40 20.85
N GLN A 142 3.98 -0.76 20.49
CA GLN A 142 4.30 -1.09 19.11
C GLN A 142 3.03 -1.27 18.25
N ASN A 143 1.96 -1.83 18.81
CA ASN A 143 0.69 -1.95 18.09
C ASN A 143 0.04 -0.57 17.90
N ALA A 144 0.07 0.30 18.91
CA ALA A 144 -0.48 1.65 18.83
C ALA A 144 0.18 2.49 17.72
N SER A 145 1.49 2.37 17.50
CA SER A 145 2.20 3.11 16.44
C SER A 145 1.89 2.63 15.02
N THR A 146 1.27 1.46 14.87
CA THR A 146 0.94 0.89 13.56
C THR A 146 -0.51 1.11 13.14
N LEU A 147 -1.33 1.75 14.00
CA LEU A 147 -2.73 2.06 13.71
C LEU A 147 -2.89 2.83 12.40
N PRO A 148 -3.98 2.60 11.64
CA PRO A 148 -4.25 3.34 10.41
C PRO A 148 -4.49 4.82 10.70
N LEU A 149 -3.90 5.69 9.88
CA LEU A 149 -4.23 7.11 9.88
C LEU A 149 -5.52 7.30 9.09
N TRP A 150 -6.61 7.65 9.77
CA TRP A 150 -7.85 8.09 9.11
C TRP A 150 -7.70 9.53 8.64
N VAL A 151 -7.91 9.75 7.34
CA VAL A 151 -7.94 11.10 6.74
C VAL A 151 -9.35 11.34 6.21
N SER A 152 -10.16 12.07 6.98
CA SER A 152 -11.55 12.36 6.60
C SER A 152 -11.64 13.22 5.35
N LYS A 153 -12.80 13.18 4.68
CA LYS A 153 -13.10 14.15 3.62
C LYS A 153 -13.44 15.51 4.23
N PRO A 154 -13.28 16.62 3.47
CA PRO A 154 -13.69 17.94 3.96
C PRO A 154 -15.15 17.92 4.43
N GLY A 155 -15.37 18.19 5.72
CA GLY A 155 -16.70 18.18 6.34
C GLY A 155 -17.11 16.89 7.05
N GLU A 156 -16.31 15.82 6.96
CA GLU A 156 -16.53 14.58 7.73
C GLU A 156 -15.66 14.59 9.00
N LYS A 157 -16.28 14.27 10.15
CA LYS A 157 -15.59 14.08 11.44
C LYS A 157 -15.45 12.60 11.74
#